data_AF-A0A661PSU5-F1
#
_entry.id   AF-A0A661PSU5-F1
#
_cell.length_a   1.000
_cell.length_b   1.000
_cell.length_c   1.000
_cell.angle_alpha   90.00
_cell.angle_beta   90.00
_cell.angle_gamma   90.00
#
_symmetry.space_group_name_H-M   'P 1'
#
loop_
_entity.id
_entity.type
_entity.pdbx_description
1 polymer ?
#
loop_
_entity_poly.entity_id
_entity_poly.type
_entity_poly.pdbx_seq_one_letter_code
_entity_poly.pdbx_strand_id
1 'polypeptide(L)'
;MNKEQIVQKFQAASTRLWRATGFSLKGLQAAFKHEQAFRQEVYVLVLVVPLGLWLGAGALEKVLLIGSWLIVMIAELLNSAVEAVVDRIGSEPHELSGRAKDIASAAVMVALVLAGLTWILLIF
;
A
#
# COMPACT_ATOMS: atom_id res chain seq x y z
N MET A 1 -2.84 -19.91 -35.12
CA MET A 1 -3.87 -19.59 -34.12
C MET A 1 -5.01 -18.88 -34.85
N ASN A 2 -6.26 -19.35 -34.75
CA ASN A 2 -7.38 -18.78 -35.51
C ASN A 2 -7.97 -17.52 -34.80
N LYS A 3 -8.80 -16.74 -35.50
CA LYS A 3 -9.41 -15.51 -34.94
C LYS A 3 -10.23 -15.79 -33.67
N GLU A 4 -10.93 -16.91 -33.60
CA GLU A 4 -11.75 -17.30 -32.44
C GLU A 4 -10.90 -17.56 -31.19
N GLN A 5 -9.75 -18.21 -31.34
CA GLN A 5 -8.78 -18.44 -30.26
C GLN A 5 -8.18 -17.12 -29.73
N ILE A 6 -7.95 -16.13 -30.60
CA ILE A 6 -7.48 -14.80 -30.18
C ILE A 6 -8.55 -14.09 -29.35
N VAL A 7 -9.81 -14.11 -29.81
CA VAL A 7 -10.94 -13.49 -29.12
C VAL A 7 -11.21 -14.14 -27.76
N GLN A 8 -11.20 -15.48 -27.67
CA GLN A 8 -11.37 -16.20 -26.40
C GLN A 8 -10.25 -15.90 -25.39
N LYS A 9 -8.99 -15.85 -25.84
CA LYS A 9 -7.86 -15.48 -24.96
C LYS A 9 -8.01 -14.05 -24.44
N PHE A 10 -8.42 -13.11 -25.29
CA PHE A 10 -8.64 -11.72 -24.89
C PHE A 10 -9.78 -11.58 -23.87
N GLN A 11 -10.91 -12.26 -24.10
CA GLN A 11 -12.04 -12.29 -23.17
C GLN A 11 -11.67 -12.94 -21.82
N ALA A 12 -10.88 -14.03 -21.85
CA ALA A 12 -10.39 -14.66 -20.64
C ALA A 12 -9.42 -13.75 -19.86
N ALA A 13 -8.52 -13.06 -20.56
CA ALA A 13 -7.58 -12.11 -19.96
C ALA A 13 -8.30 -10.91 -19.32
N SER A 14 -9.28 -10.32 -20.02
CA SER A 14 -10.06 -9.21 -19.47
C SER A 14 -10.89 -9.62 -18.26
N THR A 15 -11.54 -10.80 -18.31
CA THR A 15 -12.29 -11.34 -17.17
C THR A 15 -11.41 -11.57 -15.95
N ARG A 16 -10.18 -12.06 -16.14
CA ARG A 16 -9.20 -12.23 -15.06
C ARG A 16 -8.76 -10.89 -14.47
N LEU A 17 -8.49 -9.90 -15.31
CA LEU A 17 -8.12 -8.55 -14.86
C LEU A 17 -9.23 -7.93 -14.02
N TRP A 18 -10.49 -7.97 -14.50
CA TRP A 18 -11.65 -7.46 -13.76
C TRP A 18 -11.82 -8.13 -12.39
N ARG A 19 -11.65 -9.46 -12.33
CA ARG A 19 -11.70 -10.19 -11.04
C ARG A 19 -10.56 -9.78 -10.12
N ALA A 20 -9.33 -9.66 -10.63
CA ALA A 20 -8.17 -9.23 -9.85
C ALA A 20 -8.38 -7.82 -9.28
N THR A 21 -8.84 -6.87 -10.10
CA THR A 21 -9.19 -5.51 -9.63
C THR A 21 -10.28 -5.56 -8.55
N GLY A 22 -11.31 -6.40 -8.72
CA GLY A 22 -12.34 -6.58 -7.71
C GLY A 22 -11.79 -7.12 -6.37
N PHE A 23 -10.82 -8.03 -6.39
CA PHE A 23 -10.16 -8.50 -5.17
C PHE A 23 -9.29 -7.42 -4.53
N SER A 24 -8.53 -6.66 -5.31
CA SER A 24 -7.73 -5.54 -4.80
C SER A 24 -8.60 -4.47 -4.12
N LEU A 25 -9.74 -4.12 -4.72
CA LEU A 25 -10.68 -3.16 -4.13
C LEU A 25 -11.28 -3.66 -2.81
N LYS A 26 -11.62 -4.96 -2.72
CA LYS A 26 -12.06 -5.57 -1.46
C LYS A 26 -10.97 -5.51 -0.40
N GLY A 27 -9.71 -5.75 -0.77
CA GLY A 27 -8.56 -5.63 0.13
C GLY A 27 -8.39 -4.21 0.68
N LEU A 28 -8.41 -3.19 -0.20
CA LEU A 28 -8.33 -1.79 0.20
C LEU A 28 -9.51 -1.36 1.08
N GLN A 29 -10.72 -1.81 0.76
CA GLN A 29 -11.91 -1.53 1.58
C GLN A 29 -11.80 -2.18 2.96
N ALA A 30 -11.30 -3.42 3.04
CA ALA A 30 -11.08 -4.11 4.29
C ALA A 30 -10.03 -3.39 5.14
N ALA A 31 -8.88 -3.03 4.57
CA ALA A 31 -7.84 -2.26 5.25
C ALA A 31 -8.41 -0.93 5.78
N PHE A 32 -9.12 -0.16 4.97
CA PHE A 32 -9.74 1.09 5.41
C PHE A 32 -10.79 0.89 6.52
N LYS A 33 -11.56 -0.19 6.48
CA LYS A 33 -12.60 -0.45 7.48
C LYS A 33 -12.04 -0.95 8.80
N HIS A 34 -11.04 -1.82 8.76
CA HIS A 34 -10.57 -2.56 9.94
C HIS A 34 -9.30 -1.96 10.55
N GLU A 35 -8.45 -1.32 9.74
CA GLU A 35 -7.12 -0.86 10.16
C GLU A 35 -7.13 0.64 10.42
N GLN A 36 -7.00 1.03 11.69
CA GLN A 36 -6.99 2.44 12.08
C GLN A 36 -5.77 3.17 11.51
N ALA A 37 -4.59 2.55 11.54
CA ALA A 37 -3.35 3.13 11.01
C ALA A 37 -3.48 3.40 9.49
N PHE A 38 -3.97 2.43 8.71
CA PHE A 38 -4.23 2.65 7.27
C PHE A 38 -5.19 3.82 7.01
N ARG A 39 -6.26 4.00 7.81
CA ARG A 39 -7.13 5.18 7.68
C ARG A 39 -6.40 6.49 7.95
N GLN A 40 -5.55 6.53 8.97
CA GLN A 40 -4.76 7.72 9.28
C GLN A 40 -3.86 8.07 8.09
N GLU A 41 -3.19 7.07 7.50
CA GLU A 41 -2.35 7.27 6.33
C GLU A 41 -3.13 7.77 5.11
N VAL A 42 -4.36 7.29 4.89
CA VAL A 42 -5.24 7.81 3.84
C VAL A 42 -5.59 9.28 4.07
N TYR A 43 -5.88 9.69 5.31
CA TYR A 43 -6.14 11.10 5.62
C TYR A 43 -4.91 11.97 5.40
N VAL A 44 -3.71 11.49 5.75
CA VAL A 44 -2.48 12.21 5.48
C VAL A 44 -2.22 12.27 3.96
N LEU A 45 -2.48 11.20 3.21
CA LEU A 45 -2.35 11.19 1.74
C LEU A 45 -3.19 12.29 1.09
N VAL A 46 -4.42 12.53 1.59
CA VAL A 46 -5.31 13.60 1.09
C VAL A 46 -4.65 14.99 1.22
N LEU A 47 -3.75 15.19 2.19
CA LEU A 47 -2.97 16.42 2.34
C LEU A 47 -1.65 16.39 1.54
N VAL A 48 -0.94 15.27 1.60
CA VAL A 48 0.35 15.05 0.93
C VAL A 48 0.24 15.19 -0.58
N VAL A 49 -0.85 14.72 -1.20
CA VAL A 49 -1.01 14.79 -2.66
C VAL A 49 -1.11 16.24 -3.16
N PRO A 50 -2.04 17.08 -2.69
CA PRO A 50 -2.06 18.49 -3.06
C PRO A 50 -0.78 19.24 -2.72
N LEU A 51 -0.22 19.02 -1.53
CA LEU A 51 1.01 19.68 -1.10
C LEU A 51 2.21 19.27 -1.96
N GLY A 52 2.36 17.98 -2.27
CA GLY A 52 3.43 17.47 -3.12
C GLY A 52 3.33 18.01 -4.55
N LEU A 53 2.11 18.12 -5.10
CA LEU A 53 1.87 18.73 -6.42
C LEU A 53 2.17 20.23 -6.45
N TRP A 54 1.94 20.93 -5.33
CA TRP A 54 2.15 22.36 -5.20
C TRP A 54 3.61 22.72 -4.94
N LEU A 55 4.28 22.02 -4.03
CA LEU A 55 5.64 22.33 -3.58
C LEU A 55 6.74 21.78 -4.50
N GLY A 56 6.51 20.66 -5.20
CA GLY A 56 7.50 20.13 -6.13
C GLY A 56 7.72 21.06 -7.32
N ALA A 57 8.97 21.43 -7.60
CA ALA A 57 9.37 22.27 -8.72
C ALA A 57 9.27 21.52 -10.06
N GLY A 58 9.55 20.21 -10.06
CA GLY A 58 9.56 19.37 -11.26
C GLY A 58 8.67 18.12 -11.18
N ALA A 59 8.47 17.45 -12.32
CA ALA A 59 7.72 16.20 -12.38
C ALA A 59 8.34 15.11 -11.49
N LEU A 60 9.67 15.02 -11.44
CA LEU A 60 10.38 14.05 -10.61
C LEU A 60 10.12 14.29 -9.12
N GLU A 61 10.27 15.53 -8.65
CA GLU A 61 10.02 15.88 -7.24
C GLU A 61 8.57 15.61 -6.84
N LYS A 62 7.60 15.96 -7.69
CA LYS A 62 6.18 15.64 -7.44
C LYS A 62 5.94 14.15 -7.31
N VAL A 63 6.53 13.35 -8.20
CA VAL A 63 6.45 11.88 -8.13
C VAL A 63 7.12 11.35 -6.86
N LEU A 64 8.25 11.90 -6.44
CA LEU A 64 8.95 11.48 -5.23
C LEU A 64 8.18 11.85 -3.96
N LEU A 65 7.66 13.09 -3.85
CA LEU A 65 6.90 13.57 -2.70
C LEU A 65 5.60 12.77 -2.48
N ILE A 66 4.88 12.48 -3.56
CA ILE A 66 3.65 11.68 -3.51
C ILE A 66 4.00 10.19 -3.35
N GLY A 67 4.96 9.72 -4.14
CA GLY A 67 5.38 8.33 -4.21
C GLY A 67 5.94 7.82 -2.90
N SER A 68 6.69 8.64 -2.14
CA SER A 68 7.20 8.25 -0.83
C SER A 68 6.09 7.94 0.17
N TRP A 69 4.96 8.65 0.12
CA TRP A 69 3.80 8.35 0.97
C TRP A 69 3.01 7.13 0.47
N LEU A 70 2.97 6.91 -0.85
CA LEU A 70 2.43 5.66 -1.39
C LEU A 70 3.24 4.44 -0.93
N ILE A 71 4.55 4.57 -0.73
CA ILE A 71 5.38 3.51 -0.13
C ILE A 71 4.98 3.26 1.34
N VAL A 72 4.68 4.30 2.12
CA VAL A 72 4.13 4.15 3.49
C VAL A 72 2.84 3.35 3.46
N MET A 73 1.92 3.69 2.56
CA MET A 73 0.66 2.95 2.42
C MET A 73 0.84 1.49 2.00
N ILE A 74 1.80 1.20 1.11
CA ILE A 74 2.14 -0.18 0.74
C ILE A 74 2.67 -0.94 1.95
N ALA A 75 3.58 -0.33 2.72
CA ALA A 75 4.13 -0.94 3.93
C ALA A 75 3.02 -1.22 4.97
N GLU A 76 2.08 -0.29 5.14
CA GLU A 76 0.94 -0.45 6.06
C GLU A 76 0.01 -1.59 5.63
N LEU A 77 -0.31 -1.70 4.33
CA LEU A 77 -1.09 -2.83 3.81
C LEU A 77 -0.41 -4.18 4.02
N LEU A 78 0.92 -4.23 3.86
CA LEU A 78 1.70 -5.42 4.14
C LEU A 78 1.74 -5.73 5.63
N ASN A 79 1.85 -4.71 6.48
CA ASN A 79 1.79 -4.86 7.94
C ASN A 79 0.46 -5.50 8.37
N SER A 80 -0.66 -4.92 7.96
CA SER A 80 -1.99 -5.46 8.28
C SER A 80 -2.22 -6.86 7.71
N ALA A 81 -1.65 -7.16 6.53
CA ALA A 81 -1.74 -8.52 5.98
C ALA A 81 -0.98 -9.55 6.84
N VAL A 82 0.21 -9.19 7.34
CA VAL A 82 0.97 -10.03 8.27
C VAL A 82 0.22 -10.20 9.59
N GLU A 83 -0.28 -9.10 10.17
CA GLU A 83 -1.08 -9.13 11.40
C GLU A 83 -2.31 -10.03 11.25
N ALA A 84 -3.08 -9.91 10.17
CA ALA A 84 -4.25 -10.75 9.91
C ALA A 84 -3.92 -12.25 9.80
N VAL A 85 -2.77 -12.59 9.20
CA VAL A 85 -2.31 -13.99 9.12
C VAL A 85 -1.88 -14.49 10.50
N VAL A 86 -1.11 -13.69 11.24
CA VAL A 86 -0.61 -14.05 12.57
C VAL A 86 -1.78 -14.22 13.56
N ASP A 87 -2.73 -13.29 13.56
CA ASP A 87 -3.90 -13.29 14.45
C ASP A 87 -4.86 -14.45 14.18
N ARG A 88 -4.87 -14.96 12.95
CA ARG A 88 -5.67 -16.14 12.59
C ARG A 88 -5.13 -17.44 13.20
N ILE A 89 -3.82 -17.56 13.44
CA ILE A 89 -3.19 -18.84 13.85
C ILE A 89 -3.53 -19.21 15.30
N GLY A 90 -3.74 -18.22 16.19
CA GLY A 90 -4.17 -18.44 17.56
C GLY A 90 -3.79 -17.28 18.48
N SER A 91 -4.51 -17.11 19.59
CA SER A 91 -4.29 -16.03 20.57
C SER A 91 -3.22 -16.35 21.61
N GLU A 92 -2.63 -17.55 21.57
CA GLU A 92 -1.54 -17.91 22.47
C GLU A 92 -0.26 -17.17 22.08
N PRO A 93 0.41 -16.48 23.02
CA PRO A 93 1.65 -15.78 22.72
C PRO A 93 2.72 -16.76 22.22
N HIS A 94 3.24 -16.51 21.02
CA HIS A 94 4.36 -17.26 20.45
C HIS A 94 5.45 -16.29 19.99
N GLU A 95 6.71 -16.55 20.36
CA GLU A 95 7.81 -15.62 20.09
C GLU A 95 7.94 -15.27 18.59
N LEU A 96 7.82 -16.26 17.71
CA LEU A 96 7.88 -16.03 16.26
C LEU A 96 6.74 -15.15 15.74
N SER A 97 5.54 -15.26 16.32
CA SER A 97 4.38 -14.42 15.96
C SER A 97 4.63 -12.97 16.38
N GLY A 98 5.21 -12.75 17.56
CA GLY A 98 5.65 -11.43 18.01
C GLY A 98 6.68 -10.82 17.07
N ARG A 99 7.76 -11.58 16.76
CA ARG A 99 8.80 -11.12 15.82
C ARG A 99 8.26 -10.77 14.44
N ALA A 100 7.31 -11.54 13.91
CA ALA A 100 6.69 -11.25 12.63
C ALA A 100 5.97 -9.88 12.63
N LYS A 101 5.22 -9.58 13.69
CA LYS A 101 4.56 -8.27 13.87
C LYS A 101 5.57 -7.14 14.05
N ASP A 102 6.60 -7.35 14.87
CA ASP A 102 7.64 -6.34 15.11
C ASP A 102 8.38 -5.97 13.81
N ILE A 103 8.72 -6.96 12.98
CA ILE A 103 9.39 -6.74 11.69
C ILE A 103 8.46 -6.01 10.72
N ALA A 104 7.18 -6.37 10.69
CA ALA A 104 6.20 -5.72 9.82
C ALA A 104 5.98 -4.25 10.22
N SER A 105 5.88 -3.96 11.52
CA SER A 105 5.83 -2.58 12.04
C SER A 105 7.12 -1.81 11.78
N ALA A 106 8.29 -2.46 11.87
CA ALA A 106 9.57 -1.84 11.52
C ALA A 106 9.64 -1.44 10.03
N ALA A 107 9.02 -2.21 9.12
CA ALA A 107 8.94 -1.85 7.71
C ALA A 107 8.14 -0.55 7.50
N VAL A 108 7.03 -0.37 8.23
CA VAL A 108 6.27 0.90 8.22
C VAL A 108 7.13 2.05 8.73
N MET A 109 7.85 1.86 9.84
CA MET A 109 8.75 2.87 10.39
C MET A 109 9.84 3.29 9.38
N VAL A 110 10.46 2.34 8.69
CA VAL A 110 11.46 2.64 7.65
C VAL A 110 10.84 3.41 6.48
N ALA A 111 9.63 3.06 6.06
CA ALA A 111 8.91 3.80 5.02
C ALA A 111 8.59 5.25 5.45
N LEU A 112 8.19 5.46 6.71
CA LEU A 112 7.95 6.79 7.28
C LEU A 112 9.23 7.64 7.32
N VAL A 113 10.38 7.04 7.68
CA VAL A 113 11.68 7.71 7.64
C VAL A 113 12.04 8.11 6.21
N LEU A 114 11.85 7.22 5.23
CA LEU A 114 12.07 7.53 3.82
C LEU A 114 11.19 8.70 3.35
N ALA A 115 9.90 8.69 3.71
CA ALA A 115 8.97 9.76 3.37
C ALA A 115 9.40 11.10 3.99
N GLY A 116 9.74 11.10 5.28
CA GLY A 116 10.23 12.30 5.98
C GLY A 116 11.51 12.86 5.35
N LEU A 117 12.50 12.01 5.06
CA LEU A 117 13.75 12.42 4.40
C LEU A 117 13.49 12.98 3.01
N THR A 118 12.61 12.35 2.23
CA THR A 118 12.26 12.81 0.88
C THR A 118 11.62 14.19 0.93
N TRP A 119 10.69 14.42 1.85
CA TRP A 119 10.02 15.72 2.02
C TRP A 119 10.99 16.80 2.51
N ILE A 120 11.83 16.51 3.48
CA ILE A 120 12.82 17.46 4.00
C ILE A 120 13.79 17.87 2.90
N LEU A 121 14.38 16.92 2.17
CA LEU A 121 15.44 17.19 1.19
C LEU A 121 14.95 17.84 -0.10
N LEU A 122 13.68 17.69 -0.46
CA LEU A 122 13.13 18.27 -1.68
C LEU A 122 12.50 19.65 -1.44
N ILE A 123 12.11 19.97 -0.21
CA ILE A 123 11.46 21.25 0.14
C ILE A 123 12.47 22.26 0.70
N PHE A 124 13.50 21.81 1.42
CA PHE A 124 14.50 22.66 2.08
C PHE A 124 15.90 22.42 1.51
#